data_AF-K0TM67-F1
#
_entry.id   AF-K0TM67-F1
#
_cell.length_a   1.000
_cell.length_b   1.000
_cell.length_c   1.000
_cell.angle_alpha   90.00
_cell.angle_beta   90.00
_cell.angle_gamma   90.00
#
_symmetry.space_group_name_H-M   'P 1'
#
loop_
_entity.id
_entity.type
_entity.pdbx_description
1 polymer ?
#
loop_
_entity_poly.entity_id
_entity_poly.type
_entity_poly.pdbx_seq_one_letter_code
_entity_poly.pdbx_strand_id
1 'polypeptide(L)'
;RRLEALEFGVGVCPWLEWLRSATKERAGTKLKNCGKSVGVVSQGSSQPLVGPVTARDFNTLSLAVSVEGWKVLSSSDRGVARKVTDRTTRQVGGSSRVVPRGRAVGAGWTDGYCDVAVSGTATSQQHACCRKMAPMSDESRTAEPGSKVGHEGGDEEHQLTDEDKMLDEIAKQRILIDEMPGDDFDDMARRAPHQRKLGQLEFKYQIFAERKRLARELWKFEEIHGALYSEPCLICLEDIHVHAAPSVLMELFFCCGGFICKSCVRNLRESELGLDNCPLCRESLAATSEADDAARLMTLAKRGISWAERDVGRSMIYGRGGFQKQEKAGLEWLKKASAQDFPAALSELSELHRHGMKSVVRKSQEKANELLLKAANLGYAKANSMLASCYLNGADDFEKNADEAYFRASVAFALDNENGQAAFILGGLHYDKHVPEPSLYLGCYFWNIATSEDTTGAASYFYGQALHILANYLNGGQVLQPGANAMTAIFLWLRKSRDLGYKDAMEMLKKFETIGQSYCANCKKGAQAGERFKQCSKCKAQWYCSKKCQVESWRAGHKKDCKRASIMKFEDYLNAK
;
A
#
# COMPACT_ATOMS: atom_id res chain seq x y z
N ARG A 1 50.34 26.10 -30.09
CA ARG A 1 50.06 27.37 -30.82
C ARG A 1 48.66 27.25 -31.42
N ARG A 2 47.63 27.86 -30.83
CA ARG A 2 46.18 27.70 -31.20
C ARG A 2 45.69 26.23 -31.07
N LEU A 3 44.39 25.94 -30.90
CA LEU A 3 43.20 26.81 -30.80
C LEU A 3 42.69 26.97 -29.35
N GLU A 4 41.63 27.74 -29.18
CA GLU A 4 41.01 28.12 -27.90
C GLU A 4 39.58 27.57 -27.76
N ALA A 5 39.10 27.54 -26.51
CA ALA A 5 37.68 27.55 -26.09
C ALA A 5 36.69 26.52 -26.68
N LEU A 6 36.28 25.57 -25.83
CA LEU A 6 34.89 25.54 -25.33
C LEU A 6 34.83 24.80 -23.99
N GLU A 7 34.18 25.40 -22.99
CA GLU A 7 34.03 24.82 -21.65
C GLU A 7 32.71 24.03 -21.55
N PHE A 8 32.76 22.82 -20.99
CA PHE A 8 31.63 22.23 -20.27
C PHE A 8 32.15 21.46 -19.05
N GLY A 9 31.49 21.63 -17.91
CA GLY A 9 31.99 21.20 -16.60
C GLY A 9 31.96 19.69 -16.36
N VAL A 10 32.87 19.22 -15.49
CA VAL A 10 33.08 17.79 -15.17
C VAL A 10 32.72 17.49 -13.70
N GLY A 11 32.16 16.30 -13.44
CA GLY A 11 31.92 15.76 -12.09
C GLY A 11 31.00 14.52 -12.17
N VAL A 12 31.50 13.30 -12.41
CA VAL A 12 32.31 12.43 -11.53
C VAL A 12 31.56 12.01 -10.25
N CYS A 13 31.38 10.70 -10.07
CA CYS A 13 30.44 10.12 -9.10
C CYS A 13 30.94 10.16 -7.63
N PRO A 14 30.09 10.45 -6.62
CA PRO A 14 30.53 10.64 -5.22
C PRO A 14 30.93 9.39 -4.42
N TRP A 15 30.78 8.18 -4.96
CA TRP A 15 30.79 6.93 -4.16
C TRP A 15 32.14 6.51 -3.56
N LEU A 16 33.28 7.10 -4.00
CA LEU A 16 34.62 6.63 -3.62
C LEU A 16 35.32 7.43 -2.50
N GLU A 17 34.85 8.62 -2.14
CA GLU A 17 35.52 9.43 -1.09
C GLU A 17 35.00 9.15 0.33
N TRP A 18 33.75 8.70 0.47
CA TRP A 18 33.10 8.52 1.78
C TRP A 18 33.85 7.55 2.71
N LEU A 19 34.42 6.47 2.13
CA LEU A 19 35.20 5.46 2.86
C LEU A 19 36.49 5.98 3.52
N ARG A 20 36.97 7.20 3.19
CA ARG A 20 38.14 7.80 3.86
C ARG A 20 37.80 8.72 5.03
N SER A 21 36.56 9.21 5.13
CA SER A 21 36.17 10.20 6.15
C SER A 21 35.68 9.56 7.47
N ALA A 22 35.21 8.31 7.42
CA ALA A 22 34.52 7.62 8.52
C ALA A 22 35.38 7.20 9.75
N THR A 23 36.57 7.78 9.95
CA THR A 23 37.51 7.39 11.03
C THR A 23 37.78 8.48 12.08
N LYS A 24 37.03 9.59 12.09
CA LYS A 24 37.08 10.59 13.17
C LYS A 24 35.71 11.04 13.67
N GLU A 25 35.69 11.28 14.98
CA GLU A 25 34.67 11.97 15.79
C GLU A 25 33.29 11.30 15.94
N ARG A 26 33.15 10.57 17.06
CA ARG A 26 31.90 10.02 17.58
C ARG A 26 31.67 10.45 19.05
N ALA A 27 31.08 11.63 19.26
CA ALA A 27 30.42 12.06 20.51
C ALA A 27 29.67 13.40 20.28
N GLY A 28 28.51 13.69 20.86
CA GLY A 28 27.58 12.84 21.63
C GLY A 28 27.08 13.51 22.91
N THR A 29 25.77 13.74 23.03
CA THR A 29 25.16 14.28 24.27
C THR A 29 23.73 13.76 24.49
N LYS A 30 23.42 13.31 25.71
CA LYS A 30 22.04 13.18 26.22
C LYS A 30 21.70 14.41 27.05
N LEU A 31 20.43 14.84 27.05
CA LEU A 31 19.87 15.73 28.06
C LEU A 31 18.77 15.02 28.85
N LYS A 32 18.52 15.47 30.09
CA LYS A 32 17.74 14.74 31.10
C LYS A 32 16.32 15.28 31.27
N ASN A 33 15.45 14.41 31.77
CA ASN A 33 14.05 14.64 32.12
C ASN A 33 13.81 15.93 32.93
N CYS A 34 12.65 16.54 32.71
CA CYS A 34 11.94 17.30 33.73
C CYS A 34 10.55 16.65 33.91
N GLY A 35 10.29 16.03 35.06
CA GLY A 35 9.03 15.33 35.32
C GLY A 35 8.03 16.19 36.07
N LYS A 36 6.74 16.08 35.73
CA LYS A 36 5.63 16.44 36.63
C LYS A 36 4.58 15.33 36.63
N SER A 37 4.37 14.74 37.79
CA SER A 37 3.34 13.75 38.04
C SER A 37 2.00 14.43 38.36
N VAL A 38 0.94 14.03 37.68
CA VAL A 38 -0.45 14.21 38.12
C VAL A 38 -1.14 12.86 37.93
N GLY A 39 -1.67 12.29 39.00
CA GLY A 39 -2.37 11.00 38.98
C GLY A 39 -3.84 11.19 39.34
N VAL A 40 -4.74 10.61 38.54
CA VAL A 40 -6.18 10.53 38.85
C VAL A 40 -6.70 9.14 38.47
N VAL A 41 -7.24 8.47 39.49
CA VAL A 41 -8.31 7.45 39.54
C VAL A 41 -8.59 6.59 38.29
N SER A 42 -8.59 5.26 38.52
CA SER A 42 -9.04 4.22 37.58
C SER A 42 -10.57 4.01 37.55
N GLN A 43 -11.14 3.88 36.35
CA GLN A 43 -12.41 3.16 36.05
C GLN A 43 -12.47 2.81 34.55
N GLY A 44 -13.23 1.78 34.15
CA GLY A 44 -13.63 1.56 32.75
C GLY A 44 -13.30 0.19 32.12
N SER A 45 -14.37 -0.58 31.85
CA SER A 45 -14.58 -1.52 30.72
C SER A 45 -13.40 -2.20 30.00
N SER A 46 -13.42 -3.54 29.96
CA SER A 46 -12.59 -4.37 29.09
C SER A 46 -13.19 -4.56 27.69
N GLN A 47 -12.48 -4.11 26.65
CA GLN A 47 -12.65 -4.58 25.26
C GLN A 47 -11.27 -4.73 24.58
N PRO A 48 -11.07 -5.72 23.67
CA PRO A 48 -9.84 -5.85 22.90
C PRO A 48 -9.85 -4.90 21.71
N LEU A 49 -9.36 -3.67 21.90
CA LEU A 49 -9.15 -2.73 20.80
C LEU A 49 -7.88 -3.09 20.04
N VAL A 50 -8.03 -3.42 18.75
CA VAL A 50 -6.94 -3.24 17.77
C VAL A 50 -6.73 -1.72 17.65
N GLY A 51 -5.59 -1.23 18.12
CA GLY A 51 -5.24 0.18 18.01
C GLY A 51 -4.67 0.47 16.62
N PRO A 52 -5.35 1.25 15.76
CA PRO A 52 -4.80 1.60 14.45
C PRO A 52 -3.62 2.57 14.60
N VAL A 53 -2.69 2.52 13.64
CA VAL A 53 -1.53 3.41 13.57
C VAL A 53 -2.00 4.87 13.57
N THR A 54 -1.49 5.69 14.48
CA THR A 54 -1.93 7.07 14.62
C THR A 54 -1.31 7.94 13.52
N ALA A 55 -2.15 8.58 12.70
CA ALA A 55 -1.74 9.48 11.61
C ALA A 55 -1.09 10.81 12.06
N ARG A 56 -0.49 10.86 13.25
CA ARG A 56 0.06 12.07 13.86
C ARG A 56 1.36 12.52 13.19
N ASP A 57 2.12 11.57 12.67
CA ASP A 57 3.51 11.76 12.24
C ASP A 57 3.69 11.96 10.72
N PHE A 58 2.59 11.90 9.95
CA PHE A 58 2.54 12.43 8.57
C PHE A 58 2.27 13.94 8.54
N ASN A 59 1.52 14.49 9.51
CA ASN A 59 1.17 15.91 9.55
C ASN A 59 2.36 16.84 9.83
N THR A 60 3.49 16.33 10.32
CA THR A 60 4.74 17.08 10.50
C THR A 60 5.48 17.37 9.18
N LEU A 61 5.24 16.60 8.11
CA LEU A 61 5.82 16.84 6.78
C LEU A 61 4.94 17.77 5.92
N SER A 62 3.62 17.70 6.05
CA SER A 62 2.68 18.45 5.18
C SER A 62 2.60 19.96 5.44
N LEU A 63 3.28 20.50 6.47
CA LEU A 63 3.18 21.91 6.88
C LEU A 63 4.01 22.90 6.03
N ALA A 64 4.85 22.41 5.11
CA ALA A 64 5.79 23.25 4.36
C ALA A 64 5.24 23.88 3.07
N VAL A 65 4.06 23.48 2.58
CA VAL A 65 3.44 24.03 1.35
C VAL A 65 2.33 25.01 1.70
N SER A 66 2.71 26.21 2.13
CA SER A 66 1.78 27.31 2.37
C SER A 66 1.33 27.95 1.05
N VAL A 67 0.11 28.51 1.03
CA VAL A 67 -0.51 29.08 -0.16
C VAL A 67 -0.07 30.53 -0.34
N GLU A 68 0.87 30.78 -1.26
CA GLU A 68 1.14 32.13 -1.78
C GLU A 68 0.67 32.25 -3.24
N GLY A 69 -0.30 33.14 -3.41
CA GLY A 69 -1.03 33.43 -4.64
C GLY A 69 -2.32 34.15 -4.25
N TRP A 70 -2.74 35.14 -5.06
CA TRP A 70 -3.92 35.99 -4.77
C TRP A 70 -3.79 36.88 -3.51
N LYS A 71 -2.92 37.91 -3.58
CA LYS A 71 -3.12 39.15 -2.80
C LYS A 71 -2.97 40.38 -3.70
N VAL A 72 -3.94 41.28 -3.61
CA VAL A 72 -3.97 42.58 -4.30
C VAL A 72 -3.17 43.60 -3.48
N LEU A 73 -2.60 44.59 -4.18
CA LEU A 73 -1.78 45.67 -3.62
C LEU A 73 -2.51 46.50 -2.54
N SER A 74 -1.90 46.64 -1.37
CA SER A 74 -1.98 47.86 -0.54
C SER A 74 -0.79 47.95 0.42
N SER A 75 -0.30 49.16 0.67
CA SER A 75 0.95 49.44 1.39
C SER A 75 0.72 49.82 2.86
N SER A 76 1.62 49.43 3.78
CA SER A 76 2.42 50.40 4.58
C SER A 76 3.36 49.77 5.63
N ASP A 77 4.55 50.36 5.74
CA ASP A 77 5.40 50.63 6.90
C ASP A 77 5.81 49.60 7.99
N ARG A 78 7.14 49.45 8.08
CA ARG A 78 8.03 49.50 9.27
C ARG A 78 7.91 48.44 10.40
N GLY A 79 9.06 47.83 10.71
CA GLY A 79 9.61 48.06 12.07
C GLY A 79 10.53 47.00 12.72
N VAL A 80 11.85 47.23 12.66
CA VAL A 80 12.86 46.92 13.70
C VAL A 80 13.13 45.44 14.10
N ALA A 81 14.41 45.08 14.13
CA ALA A 81 14.93 43.84 14.71
C ALA A 81 15.87 44.11 15.90
N ARG A 82 16.12 43.10 16.77
CA ARG A 82 17.25 43.09 17.71
C ARG A 82 17.76 41.67 17.99
N LYS A 83 19.08 41.54 18.15
CA LYS A 83 19.79 40.30 18.52
C LYS A 83 19.95 40.20 20.04
N VAL A 84 20.19 38.99 20.54
CA VAL A 84 20.87 38.72 21.82
C VAL A 84 22.09 37.82 21.53
N THR A 85 23.13 37.92 22.36
CA THR A 85 24.47 37.35 22.11
C THR A 85 24.79 36.10 22.93
N ASP A 86 25.76 35.33 22.42
CA ASP A 86 26.27 34.06 22.97
C ASP A 86 27.54 34.24 23.84
N ARG A 87 27.80 33.28 24.75
CA ARG A 87 29.12 32.66 25.06
C ARG A 87 29.16 31.89 26.39
N THR A 88 29.82 30.73 26.41
CA THR A 88 30.72 30.26 27.50
C THR A 88 31.62 29.11 27.04
N THR A 89 32.70 28.78 27.78
CA THR A 89 33.79 27.89 27.30
C THR A 89 34.43 27.01 28.39
N ARG A 90 34.93 25.82 27.99
CA ARG A 90 35.91 24.91 28.67
C ARG A 90 35.41 24.11 29.92
N GLN A 91 35.51 22.75 30.00
CA GLN A 91 36.65 21.78 30.17
C GLN A 91 36.84 21.39 31.68
N VAL A 92 37.35 20.24 32.18
CA VAL A 92 38.19 19.12 31.67
C VAL A 92 37.90 17.77 32.43
N GLY A 93 37.98 16.60 31.75
CA GLY A 93 38.33 15.26 32.33
C GLY A 93 37.27 14.45 33.14
N GLY A 94 37.39 13.12 33.34
CA GLY A 94 38.25 12.11 32.68
C GLY A 94 38.35 10.72 33.39
N SER A 95 38.46 9.61 32.61
CA SER A 95 38.88 8.22 33.01
C SER A 95 37.94 7.39 33.95
N SER A 96 37.96 6.04 34.11
CA SER A 96 38.90 4.94 33.72
C SER A 96 38.22 3.57 33.39
N ARG A 97 39.00 2.71 32.70
CA ARG A 97 38.80 1.31 32.21
C ARG A 97 38.58 0.19 33.27
N VAL A 98 38.21 -1.03 32.82
CA VAL A 98 39.02 -2.31 32.86
C VAL A 98 38.29 -3.51 32.16
N VAL A 99 39.02 -4.55 31.71
CA VAL A 99 38.53 -5.80 31.03
C VAL A 99 39.47 -6.99 31.37
N PRO A 100 39.02 -8.28 31.41
CA PRO A 100 39.67 -9.34 30.61
C PRO A 100 38.76 -10.49 30.06
N ARG A 101 39.37 -11.50 29.40
CA ARG A 101 38.82 -12.54 28.47
C ARG A 101 38.48 -13.92 29.10
N GLY A 102 37.83 -14.86 28.35
CA GLY A 102 37.99 -16.31 28.62
C GLY A 102 37.24 -17.41 27.81
N ARG A 103 37.91 -18.04 26.81
CA ARG A 103 37.80 -19.45 26.29
C ARG A 103 36.47 -20.05 25.72
N ALA A 104 36.58 -21.25 25.11
CA ALA A 104 35.54 -22.00 24.38
C ALA A 104 35.81 -23.54 24.32
N VAL A 105 34.73 -24.36 24.21
CA VAL A 105 34.61 -25.81 23.84
C VAL A 105 33.11 -26.07 23.49
N GLY A 106 32.64 -27.01 22.63
CA GLY A 106 33.29 -27.86 21.62
C GLY A 106 32.60 -29.24 21.36
N ALA A 107 32.25 -29.54 20.10
CA ALA A 107 31.88 -30.85 19.49
C ALA A 107 30.51 -31.55 19.80
N GLY A 108 29.98 -32.26 18.80
CA GLY A 108 28.81 -33.18 18.85
C GLY A 108 28.22 -33.50 17.45
N TRP A 109 28.09 -34.78 17.08
CA TRP A 109 27.55 -35.29 15.79
C TRP A 109 26.41 -36.30 16.05
N THR A 110 25.49 -36.46 15.09
CA THR A 110 24.89 -37.77 14.68
C THR A 110 24.06 -37.64 13.39
N ASP A 111 24.19 -38.61 12.48
CA ASP A 111 23.37 -38.75 11.26
C ASP A 111 22.09 -39.58 11.48
N GLY A 112 21.16 -39.54 10.51
CA GLY A 112 19.97 -40.41 10.47
C GLY A 112 19.25 -40.41 9.11
N TYR A 113 19.48 -41.46 8.31
CA TYR A 113 18.80 -41.71 7.01
C TYR A 113 17.39 -42.29 7.18
N CYS A 114 16.50 -42.05 6.19
CA CYS A 114 15.87 -43.11 5.37
C CYS A 114 14.80 -42.57 4.40
N ASP A 115 14.87 -42.97 3.13
CA ASP A 115 13.84 -42.76 2.10
C ASP A 115 12.70 -43.79 2.18
N VAL A 116 11.50 -43.42 1.70
CA VAL A 116 10.65 -44.30 0.85
C VAL A 116 9.89 -43.42 -0.14
N ALA A 117 9.93 -43.78 -1.43
CA ALA A 117 9.04 -43.24 -2.46
C ALA A 117 8.15 -44.34 -3.04
N VAL A 118 6.90 -44.03 -3.39
CA VAL A 118 6.01 -44.89 -4.18
C VAL A 118 5.25 -44.03 -5.19
N SER A 119 5.16 -44.51 -6.43
CA SER A 119 4.53 -43.84 -7.57
C SER A 119 3.09 -44.32 -7.82
N GLY A 120 2.31 -43.52 -8.56
CA GLY A 120 0.95 -43.88 -8.97
C GLY A 120 0.51 -43.14 -10.23
N THR A 121 0.64 -43.79 -11.39
CA THR A 121 0.23 -43.25 -12.69
C THR A 121 -1.24 -43.54 -12.99
N ALA A 122 -2.01 -42.54 -13.40
CA ALA A 122 -3.34 -42.71 -13.96
C ALA A 122 -3.57 -41.74 -15.13
N THR A 123 -3.87 -42.27 -16.31
CA THR A 123 -4.17 -41.50 -17.52
C THR A 123 -5.67 -41.39 -17.76
N SER A 124 -6.18 -40.19 -17.99
CA SER A 124 -7.47 -39.98 -18.67
C SER A 124 -7.43 -38.71 -19.52
N GLN A 125 -7.93 -38.82 -20.75
CA GLN A 125 -8.07 -37.69 -21.66
C GLN A 125 -9.43 -37.03 -21.45
N GLN A 126 -9.46 -35.69 -21.37
CA GLN A 126 -10.68 -34.90 -21.61
C GLN A 126 -10.31 -33.56 -22.23
N HIS A 127 -10.97 -33.21 -23.35
CA HIS A 127 -10.78 -31.92 -24.01
C HIS A 127 -11.56 -30.81 -23.28
N ALA A 128 -10.88 -29.73 -22.91
CA ALA A 128 -11.49 -28.49 -22.45
C ALA A 128 -10.83 -27.28 -23.17
N CYS A 129 -11.64 -26.36 -23.67
CA CYS A 129 -11.19 -25.28 -24.56
C CYS A 129 -10.81 -24.00 -23.80
N CYS A 130 -9.64 -23.97 -23.18
CA CYS A 130 -9.12 -22.76 -22.52
C CYS A 130 -8.61 -21.74 -23.56
N ARG A 131 -9.23 -20.54 -23.61
CA ARG A 131 -8.61 -19.37 -24.25
C ARG A 131 -7.38 -18.97 -23.44
N LYS A 132 -6.20 -19.01 -24.05
CA LYS A 132 -4.96 -18.53 -23.42
C LYS A 132 -5.09 -17.05 -23.05
N MET A 133 -5.04 -16.75 -21.75
CA MET A 133 -4.29 -15.57 -21.32
C MET A 133 -2.80 -15.92 -21.46
N ALA A 134 -1.97 -14.98 -21.91
CA ALA A 134 -0.56 -15.27 -22.16
C ALA A 134 0.21 -15.32 -20.83
N PRO A 135 0.89 -16.43 -20.49
CA PRO A 135 2.00 -16.36 -19.56
C PRO A 135 3.12 -15.53 -20.20
N MET A 136 3.84 -14.73 -19.40
CA MET A 136 5.05 -14.08 -19.88
C MET A 136 6.17 -15.12 -20.02
N SER A 137 7.05 -14.93 -21.00
CA SER A 137 8.09 -15.88 -21.37
C SER A 137 9.16 -16.05 -20.29
N ASP A 138 9.45 -17.31 -19.96
CA ASP A 138 10.52 -17.72 -19.06
C ASP A 138 11.85 -17.83 -19.83
N GLU A 139 12.75 -16.86 -19.65
CA GLU A 139 14.09 -16.88 -20.26
C GLU A 139 15.13 -17.44 -19.28
N SER A 140 15.57 -18.68 -19.53
CA SER A 140 16.55 -19.36 -18.68
C SER A 140 17.91 -19.58 -19.37
N ARG A 141 18.95 -19.09 -18.70
CA ARG A 141 20.32 -19.65 -18.62
C ARG A 141 21.15 -19.78 -19.92
N THR A 142 22.04 -18.80 -20.11
CA THR A 142 23.48 -18.97 -20.39
C THR A 142 23.94 -19.94 -21.49
N ALA A 143 24.51 -19.39 -22.57
CA ALA A 143 25.47 -20.08 -23.44
C ALA A 143 26.62 -19.13 -23.85
N GLU A 144 27.85 -19.63 -23.88
CA GLU A 144 29.05 -18.90 -24.33
C GLU A 144 29.31 -19.05 -25.85
N PRO A 145 30.17 -18.22 -26.48
CA PRO A 145 29.92 -17.80 -27.86
C PRO A 145 30.60 -18.62 -28.97
N GLY A 146 29.83 -18.85 -30.03
CA GLY A 146 30.18 -18.34 -31.36
C GLY A 146 31.06 -19.19 -32.29
N SER A 147 30.47 -19.64 -33.40
CA SER A 147 31.00 -19.30 -34.74
C SER A 147 30.10 -19.78 -35.90
N LYS A 148 29.49 -18.82 -36.61
CA LYS A 148 29.70 -18.59 -38.06
C LYS A 148 28.85 -17.41 -38.57
N VAL A 149 29.35 -16.77 -39.61
CA VAL A 149 28.67 -15.65 -40.29
C VAL A 149 27.68 -16.20 -41.31
N GLY A 150 26.44 -15.72 -41.27
CA GLY A 150 25.43 -15.83 -42.33
C GLY A 150 24.79 -14.46 -42.50
N HIS A 151 24.73 -13.96 -43.74
CA HIS A 151 24.33 -12.57 -44.01
C HIS A 151 23.01 -12.57 -44.77
N GLU A 152 21.90 -12.46 -44.05
CA GLU A 152 20.58 -12.25 -44.63
C GLU A 152 20.02 -10.92 -44.10
N GLY A 153 19.69 -10.02 -45.02
CA GLY A 153 18.99 -8.78 -44.71
C GLY A 153 17.49 -9.04 -44.68
N GLY A 154 16.95 -9.33 -43.50
CA GLY A 154 15.52 -9.25 -43.24
C GLY A 154 15.19 -7.86 -42.70
N ASP A 155 14.26 -7.15 -43.34
CA ASP A 155 13.61 -5.99 -42.75
C ASP A 155 12.68 -6.48 -41.62
N GLU A 156 13.24 -6.65 -40.41
CA GLU A 156 12.43 -6.87 -39.22
C GLU A 156 11.63 -5.59 -38.93
N GLU A 157 10.35 -5.58 -39.32
CA GLU A 157 9.36 -4.67 -38.76
C GLU A 157 9.30 -4.87 -37.25
N HIS A 158 10.09 -4.07 -36.52
CA HIS A 158 10.24 -4.18 -35.08
C HIS A 158 8.92 -3.80 -34.42
N GLN A 159 8.11 -4.82 -34.11
CA GLN A 159 6.74 -4.64 -33.63
C GLN A 159 6.76 -3.94 -32.27
N LEU A 160 6.53 -2.61 -32.29
CA LEU A 160 6.45 -1.74 -31.11
C LEU A 160 5.80 -2.47 -29.94
N THR A 161 6.50 -2.58 -28.81
CA THR A 161 5.97 -3.29 -27.64
C THR A 161 4.72 -2.59 -27.12
N ASP A 162 3.93 -3.25 -26.27
CA ASP A 162 2.76 -2.61 -25.67
C ASP A 162 3.13 -1.44 -24.73
N GLU A 163 4.40 -1.33 -24.32
CA GLU A 163 4.98 -0.17 -23.64
C GLU A 163 5.23 0.98 -24.63
N ASP A 164 5.93 0.71 -25.74
CA ASP A 164 6.19 1.70 -26.79
C ASP A 164 4.88 2.27 -27.35
N LYS A 165 3.91 1.40 -27.68
CA LYS A 165 2.56 1.80 -28.12
C LYS A 165 1.85 2.74 -27.13
N MET A 166 2.11 2.61 -25.82
CA MET A 166 1.57 3.53 -24.81
C MET A 166 2.33 4.85 -24.77
N LEU A 167 3.66 4.82 -24.84
CA LEU A 167 4.50 6.02 -24.86
C LEU A 167 4.26 6.88 -26.12
N ASP A 168 4.14 6.24 -27.27
CA ASP A 168 3.77 6.84 -28.56
C ASP A 168 2.43 7.60 -28.49
N GLU A 169 1.43 6.98 -27.88
CA GLU A 169 0.10 7.57 -27.74
C GLU A 169 0.09 8.67 -26.66
N ILE A 170 0.89 8.55 -25.60
CA ILE A 170 1.14 9.64 -24.63
C ILE A 170 1.77 10.85 -25.34
N ALA A 171 2.78 10.62 -26.19
CA ALA A 171 3.44 11.68 -26.95
C ALA A 171 2.47 12.37 -27.93
N LYS A 172 1.68 11.61 -28.68
CA LYS A 172 0.64 12.13 -29.60
C LYS A 172 -0.38 13.00 -28.86
N GLN A 173 -0.87 12.57 -27.69
CA GLN A 173 -1.82 13.37 -26.91
C GLN A 173 -1.19 14.64 -26.31
N ARG A 174 0.11 14.62 -25.97
CA ARG A 174 0.84 15.83 -25.52
C ARG A 174 0.99 16.85 -26.66
N ILE A 175 1.44 16.41 -27.85
CA ILE A 175 1.56 17.28 -29.04
C ILE A 175 0.22 17.95 -29.35
N LEU A 176 -0.89 17.19 -29.38
CA LEU A 176 -2.23 17.74 -29.62
C LEU A 176 -2.70 18.74 -28.54
N ILE A 177 -2.20 18.64 -27.31
CA ILE A 177 -2.50 19.61 -26.22
C ILE A 177 -1.67 20.88 -26.40
N ASP A 178 -0.39 20.75 -26.74
CA ASP A 178 0.55 21.85 -26.91
C ASP A 178 0.26 22.66 -28.19
N GLU A 179 -0.27 22.01 -29.23
CA GLU A 179 -0.79 22.64 -30.47
C GLU A 179 -2.05 23.48 -30.25
N MET A 180 -2.72 23.36 -29.09
CA MET A 180 -3.86 24.20 -28.69
C MET A 180 -3.50 25.10 -27.49
N PRO A 181 -2.61 26.10 -27.65
CA PRO A 181 -2.05 26.87 -26.52
C PRO A 181 -2.97 27.98 -25.97
N GLY A 182 -4.08 28.32 -26.64
CA GLY A 182 -4.96 29.41 -26.21
C GLY A 182 -5.69 29.13 -24.89
N ASP A 183 -5.87 30.17 -24.08
CA ASP A 183 -6.57 30.08 -22.79
C ASP A 183 -8.01 30.63 -22.83
N ASP A 184 -8.63 30.63 -24.02
CA ASP A 184 -10.07 30.89 -24.14
C ASP A 184 -10.93 29.65 -23.86
N PHE A 185 -12.24 29.84 -23.74
CA PHE A 185 -13.17 28.76 -23.37
C PHE A 185 -13.33 27.69 -24.45
N ASP A 186 -13.16 28.04 -25.73
CA ASP A 186 -13.29 27.09 -26.83
C ASP A 186 -12.01 26.25 -26.97
N ASP A 187 -10.82 26.86 -26.88
CA ASP A 187 -9.57 26.10 -26.80
C ASP A 187 -9.53 25.18 -25.58
N MET A 188 -9.96 25.65 -24.41
CA MET A 188 -10.10 24.78 -23.23
C MET A 188 -11.09 23.62 -23.46
N ALA A 189 -12.21 23.86 -24.16
CA ALA A 189 -13.17 22.82 -24.49
C ALA A 189 -12.63 21.81 -25.52
N ARG A 190 -11.80 22.26 -26.48
CA ARG A 190 -11.09 21.42 -27.45
C ARG A 190 -9.94 20.63 -26.81
N ARG A 191 -9.21 21.20 -25.85
CA ARG A 191 -8.08 20.59 -25.12
C ARG A 191 -8.53 19.54 -24.09
N ALA A 192 -9.68 19.72 -23.43
CA ALA A 192 -10.14 18.87 -22.33
C ALA A 192 -10.38 17.37 -22.66
N PRO A 193 -10.82 16.95 -23.87
CA PRO A 193 -10.81 15.55 -24.30
C PRO A 193 -9.41 14.94 -24.31
N HIS A 194 -8.44 15.66 -24.88
CA HIS A 194 -7.06 15.20 -25.00
C HIS A 194 -6.36 15.10 -23.65
N GLN A 195 -6.54 16.10 -22.76
CA GLN A 195 -6.03 16.03 -21.38
C GLN A 195 -6.57 14.83 -20.59
N ARG A 196 -7.85 14.48 -20.76
CA ARG A 196 -8.43 13.28 -20.14
C ARG A 196 -7.87 11.99 -20.74
N LYS A 197 -7.68 11.94 -22.07
CA LYS A 197 -7.09 10.78 -22.75
C LYS A 197 -5.62 10.59 -22.35
N LEU A 198 -4.84 11.66 -22.30
CA LEU A 198 -3.47 11.69 -21.77
C LEU A 198 -3.42 11.12 -20.35
N GLY A 199 -4.22 11.64 -19.42
CA GLY A 199 -4.20 11.17 -18.02
C GLY A 199 -4.61 9.70 -17.85
N GLN A 200 -5.49 9.17 -18.71
CA GLN A 200 -5.81 7.73 -18.74
C GLN A 200 -4.64 6.88 -19.24
N LEU A 201 -3.86 7.36 -20.21
CA LEU A 201 -2.69 6.67 -20.74
C LEU A 201 -1.51 6.72 -19.77
N GLU A 202 -1.23 7.90 -19.20
CA GLU A 202 -0.22 8.08 -18.16
C GLU A 202 -0.51 7.17 -16.96
N PHE A 203 -1.76 7.11 -16.50
CA PHE A 203 -2.15 6.17 -15.45
C PHE A 203 -1.91 4.71 -15.84
N LYS A 204 -2.28 4.30 -17.06
CA LYS A 204 -2.06 2.93 -17.56
C LYS A 204 -0.56 2.58 -17.60
N TYR A 205 0.27 3.50 -18.09
CA TYR A 205 1.73 3.35 -18.12
C TYR A 205 2.32 3.27 -16.71
N GLN A 206 1.90 4.14 -15.79
CA GLN A 206 2.36 4.16 -14.40
C GLN A 206 2.05 2.83 -13.68
N ILE A 207 0.84 2.28 -13.84
CA ILE A 207 0.48 0.97 -13.28
C ILE A 207 1.28 -0.18 -13.92
N PHE A 208 1.61 -0.08 -15.21
CA PHE A 208 2.43 -1.06 -15.92
C PHE A 208 3.89 -1.04 -15.44
N ALA A 209 4.50 0.15 -15.32
CA ALA A 209 5.84 0.34 -14.79
C ALA A 209 5.93 -0.10 -13.32
N GLU A 210 4.93 0.24 -12.50
CA GLU A 210 4.87 -0.16 -11.09
C GLU A 210 4.75 -1.67 -10.92
N ARG A 211 3.97 -2.38 -11.77
CA ARG A 211 3.95 -3.85 -11.78
C ARG A 211 5.31 -4.45 -12.11
N LYS A 212 6.03 -3.90 -13.11
CA LYS A 212 7.41 -4.30 -13.41
C LYS A 212 8.35 -4.03 -12.22
N ARG A 213 8.15 -2.96 -11.45
CA ARG A 213 8.95 -2.63 -10.25
C ARG A 213 8.67 -3.59 -9.11
N LEU A 214 7.40 -3.81 -8.76
CA LEU A 214 6.96 -4.73 -7.70
C LEU A 214 7.49 -6.16 -7.93
N ALA A 215 7.47 -6.64 -9.17
CA ALA A 215 8.05 -7.93 -9.54
C ALA A 215 9.57 -8.00 -9.29
N ARG A 216 10.31 -6.91 -9.56
CA ARG A 216 11.77 -6.85 -9.27
C ARG A 216 12.06 -6.80 -7.77
N GLU A 217 11.28 -6.08 -6.98
CA GLU A 217 11.46 -6.10 -5.52
C GLU A 217 11.12 -7.48 -4.93
N LEU A 218 10.14 -8.19 -5.49
CA LEU A 218 9.81 -9.55 -5.06
C LEU A 218 10.93 -10.55 -5.42
N TRP A 219 11.46 -10.50 -6.64
CA TRP A 219 12.62 -11.31 -7.05
C TRP A 219 13.85 -11.06 -6.17
N LYS A 220 14.15 -9.79 -5.88
CA LYS A 220 15.23 -9.37 -4.97
C LYS A 220 14.98 -9.82 -3.52
N PHE A 221 13.71 -9.88 -3.09
CA PHE A 221 13.36 -10.45 -1.78
C PHE A 221 13.70 -11.95 -1.74
N GLU A 222 13.40 -12.70 -2.80
CA GLU A 222 13.75 -14.12 -2.90
C GLU A 222 15.26 -14.37 -3.01
N GLU A 223 16.01 -13.47 -3.66
CA GLU A 223 17.48 -13.49 -3.67
C GLU A 223 18.07 -13.35 -2.24
N ILE A 224 17.48 -12.48 -1.41
CA ILE A 224 17.98 -12.17 -0.06
C ILE A 224 17.50 -13.17 1.01
N HIS A 225 16.26 -13.66 0.91
CA HIS A 225 15.61 -14.47 1.94
C HIS A 225 15.35 -15.93 1.55
N GLY A 226 15.60 -16.30 0.28
CA GLY A 226 15.25 -17.60 -0.29
C GLY A 226 13.90 -17.57 -1.00
N ALA A 227 13.69 -18.54 -1.89
CA ALA A 227 12.45 -18.69 -2.65
C ALA A 227 11.23 -18.83 -1.72
N LEU A 228 10.13 -18.18 -2.11
CA LEU A 228 8.87 -18.22 -1.36
C LEU A 228 8.26 -19.63 -1.39
N TYR A 229 7.72 -20.08 -0.25
CA TYR A 229 7.02 -21.36 -0.19
C TYR A 229 5.77 -21.35 -1.09
N SER A 230 5.83 -22.13 -2.16
CA SER A 230 4.75 -22.34 -3.12
C SER A 230 4.22 -23.76 -3.11
N GLU A 231 2.95 -23.90 -3.49
CA GLU A 231 2.34 -25.17 -3.90
C GLU A 231 1.45 -24.94 -5.14
N PRO A 232 1.33 -25.91 -6.05
CA PRO A 232 0.54 -25.78 -7.26
C PRO A 232 -0.96 -25.77 -6.98
N CYS A 233 -1.69 -24.89 -7.67
CA CYS A 233 -3.14 -24.86 -7.61
C CYS A 233 -3.75 -26.19 -8.06
N LEU A 234 -4.53 -26.85 -7.21
CA LEU A 234 -5.15 -28.15 -7.48
C LEU A 234 -6.25 -28.14 -8.57
N ILE A 235 -6.36 -27.07 -9.37
CA ILE A 235 -7.22 -26.97 -10.57
C ILE A 235 -6.42 -26.50 -11.80
N CYS A 236 -5.66 -25.40 -11.70
CA CYS A 236 -4.92 -24.85 -12.84
C CYS A 236 -3.43 -25.19 -12.87
N LEU A 237 -2.90 -25.88 -11.86
CA LEU A 237 -1.51 -26.30 -11.67
C LEU A 237 -0.45 -25.18 -11.58
N GLU A 238 -0.82 -23.92 -11.84
CA GLU A 238 -0.02 -22.73 -11.54
C GLU A 238 0.37 -22.66 -10.05
N ASP A 239 1.63 -22.36 -9.75
CA ASP A 239 2.14 -22.22 -8.39
C ASP A 239 1.53 -21.00 -7.65
N ILE A 240 1.21 -21.21 -6.38
CA ILE A 240 0.67 -20.19 -5.47
C ILE A 240 1.61 -20.07 -4.27
N HIS A 241 1.98 -18.85 -3.85
CA HIS A 241 2.66 -18.63 -2.56
C HIS A 241 1.69 -18.85 -1.38
N VAL A 242 1.36 -20.11 -1.08
CA VAL A 242 0.28 -20.52 -0.17
C VAL A 242 0.44 -20.06 1.29
N HIS A 243 1.61 -19.56 1.68
CA HIS A 243 1.87 -19.04 3.01
C HIS A 243 1.97 -17.51 3.08
N ALA A 244 1.96 -16.80 1.94
CA ALA A 244 2.15 -15.36 1.90
C ALA A 244 0.91 -14.55 2.29
N ALA A 245 -0.27 -14.95 1.79
CA ALA A 245 -1.55 -14.27 2.02
C ALA A 245 -2.76 -15.25 2.05
N PRO A 246 -3.10 -15.82 3.22
CA PRO A 246 -4.07 -16.93 3.39
C PRO A 246 -5.52 -16.70 2.96
N SER A 247 -5.89 -15.49 2.51
CA SER A 247 -7.27 -15.15 2.09
C SER A 247 -7.34 -14.31 0.81
N VAL A 248 -6.19 -14.02 0.19
CA VAL A 248 -6.09 -13.23 -1.05
C VAL A 248 -5.52 -14.04 -2.22
N LEU A 249 -4.67 -15.03 -1.95
CA LEU A 249 -4.12 -15.90 -3.00
C LEU A 249 -4.95 -17.18 -3.22
N MET A 250 -5.61 -17.71 -2.18
CA MET A 250 -6.33 -19.00 -2.24
C MET A 250 -7.61 -19.04 -1.41
N GLU A 251 -8.41 -20.09 -1.60
CA GLU A 251 -9.46 -20.56 -0.67
C GLU A 251 -9.00 -21.87 -0.01
N LEU A 252 -9.27 -22.05 1.29
CA LEU A 252 -8.89 -23.23 2.08
C LEU A 252 -10.11 -24.14 2.33
N PHE A 253 -10.00 -25.44 2.02
CA PHE A 253 -11.11 -26.39 2.17
C PHE A 253 -11.01 -27.26 3.42
N PHE A 254 -11.84 -26.93 4.42
CA PHE A 254 -11.91 -27.61 5.72
C PHE A 254 -12.29 -29.11 5.67
N CYS A 255 -12.78 -29.64 4.54
CA CYS A 255 -13.01 -31.08 4.38
C CYS A 255 -11.71 -31.91 4.29
N CYS A 256 -10.67 -31.37 3.64
CA CYS A 256 -9.51 -32.15 3.20
C CYS A 256 -8.16 -31.53 3.54
N GLY A 257 -8.10 -30.22 3.82
CA GLY A 257 -6.86 -29.50 4.10
C GLY A 257 -6.29 -28.74 2.91
N GLY A 258 -6.68 -29.11 1.67
CA GLY A 258 -6.19 -28.51 0.43
C GLY A 258 -6.85 -27.18 0.06
N PHE A 259 -6.37 -26.58 -1.03
CA PHE A 259 -6.70 -25.22 -1.47
C PHE A 259 -6.78 -25.12 -3.00
N ILE A 260 -7.30 -24.00 -3.50
CA ILE A 260 -7.23 -23.59 -4.93
C ILE A 260 -7.01 -22.07 -5.02
N CYS A 261 -6.39 -21.58 -6.10
CA CYS A 261 -6.12 -20.14 -6.27
C CYS A 261 -7.41 -19.32 -6.44
N LYS A 262 -7.42 -18.07 -5.98
CA LYS A 262 -8.60 -17.17 -5.97
C LYS A 262 -9.23 -16.96 -7.36
N SER A 263 -8.47 -17.08 -8.44
CA SER A 263 -9.01 -17.05 -9.81
C SER A 263 -9.85 -18.30 -10.14
N CYS A 264 -9.39 -19.50 -9.77
CA CYS A 264 -10.18 -20.73 -9.89
C CYS A 264 -11.44 -20.70 -8.99
N VAL A 265 -11.32 -20.17 -7.76
CA VAL A 265 -12.48 -19.95 -6.86
C VAL A 265 -13.54 -19.10 -7.55
N ARG A 266 -13.14 -17.94 -8.09
CA ARG A 266 -14.07 -17.03 -8.78
C ARG A 266 -14.70 -17.70 -10.00
N ASN A 267 -13.89 -18.33 -10.85
CA ASN A 267 -14.38 -18.98 -12.06
C ASN A 267 -15.41 -20.11 -11.74
N LEU A 268 -15.23 -20.84 -10.64
CA LEU A 268 -16.23 -21.82 -10.16
C LEU A 268 -17.51 -21.15 -9.67
N ARG A 269 -17.41 -20.08 -8.85
CA ARG A 269 -18.57 -19.30 -8.36
C ARG A 269 -19.34 -18.59 -9.47
N GLU A 270 -18.69 -18.27 -10.59
CA GLU A 270 -19.30 -17.69 -11.79
C GLU A 270 -19.82 -18.76 -12.78
N SER A 271 -19.64 -20.04 -12.48
CA SER A 271 -20.10 -21.18 -13.30
C SER A 271 -21.36 -21.85 -12.75
N GLU A 272 -22.04 -22.62 -13.59
CA GLU A 272 -23.21 -23.43 -13.23
C GLU A 272 -22.91 -24.55 -12.21
N LEU A 273 -21.63 -24.84 -11.92
CA LEU A 273 -21.21 -25.85 -10.94
C LEU A 273 -21.24 -25.34 -9.49
N GLY A 274 -21.16 -24.02 -9.27
CA GLY A 274 -21.10 -23.40 -7.95
C GLY A 274 -19.90 -23.85 -7.09
N LEU A 275 -20.10 -23.83 -5.76
CA LEU A 275 -19.16 -24.33 -4.75
C LEU A 275 -19.87 -25.08 -3.60
N ASP A 276 -21.06 -25.63 -3.84
CA ASP A 276 -21.87 -26.31 -2.81
C ASP A 276 -21.22 -27.62 -2.31
N ASN A 277 -20.29 -28.15 -3.09
CA ASN A 277 -19.39 -29.25 -2.72
C ASN A 277 -17.96 -28.84 -3.07
N CYS A 278 -16.98 -29.32 -2.30
CA CYS A 278 -15.58 -29.02 -2.55
C CYS A 278 -15.09 -29.72 -3.84
N PRO A 279 -14.41 -29.00 -4.77
CA PRO A 279 -13.96 -29.58 -6.03
C PRO A 279 -12.90 -30.68 -5.86
N LEU A 280 -12.21 -30.72 -4.70
CA LEU A 280 -11.14 -31.68 -4.41
C LEU A 280 -11.67 -32.97 -3.77
N CYS A 281 -12.46 -32.83 -2.70
CA CYS A 281 -12.87 -33.95 -1.84
C CYS A 281 -14.32 -34.41 -2.07
N ARG A 282 -15.12 -33.64 -2.83
CA ARG A 282 -16.57 -33.81 -3.07
C ARG A 282 -17.48 -33.78 -1.83
N GLU A 283 -16.93 -33.63 -0.62
CA GLU A 283 -17.66 -33.30 0.60
C GLU A 283 -18.50 -32.02 0.41
N SER A 284 -19.68 -31.98 1.00
CA SER A 284 -20.52 -30.78 0.95
C SER A 284 -19.91 -29.64 1.77
N LEU A 285 -20.00 -28.44 1.20
CA LEU A 285 -19.65 -27.16 1.81
C LEU A 285 -20.90 -26.39 2.27
N ALA A 286 -22.05 -27.05 2.33
CA ALA A 286 -23.26 -26.51 2.94
C ALA A 286 -22.99 -26.09 4.40
N ALA A 287 -23.68 -25.04 4.86
CA ALA A 287 -23.49 -24.49 6.20
C ALA A 287 -23.75 -25.54 7.29
N THR A 288 -22.69 -25.94 7.99
CA THR A 288 -22.76 -26.82 9.17
C THR A 288 -22.75 -26.00 10.47
N SER A 289 -22.86 -26.64 11.64
CA SER A 289 -22.81 -25.88 12.90
C SER A 289 -21.38 -25.48 13.26
N GLU A 290 -21.20 -24.42 14.05
CA GLU A 290 -19.88 -24.04 14.58
C GLU A 290 -19.16 -25.20 15.31
N ALA A 291 -19.91 -26.16 15.87
CA ALA A 291 -19.34 -27.34 16.51
C ALA A 291 -18.81 -28.38 15.50
N ASP A 292 -19.47 -28.52 14.35
CA ASP A 292 -19.03 -29.39 13.25
C ASP A 292 -17.77 -28.80 12.58
N ASP A 293 -17.77 -27.49 12.33
CA ASP A 293 -16.61 -26.77 11.79
C ASP A 293 -15.41 -26.84 12.76
N ALA A 294 -15.64 -26.65 14.07
CA ALA A 294 -14.61 -26.85 15.08
C ALA A 294 -14.09 -28.30 15.11
N ALA A 295 -14.94 -29.30 14.91
CA ALA A 295 -14.54 -30.70 14.84
C ALA A 295 -13.75 -31.05 13.57
N ARG A 296 -14.16 -30.50 12.40
CA ARG A 296 -13.44 -30.58 11.12
C ARG A 296 -12.04 -29.95 11.26
N LEU A 297 -11.98 -28.71 11.75
CA LEU A 297 -10.73 -27.97 11.96
C LEU A 297 -9.80 -28.67 12.97
N MET A 298 -10.33 -29.16 14.10
CA MET A 298 -9.56 -29.98 15.05
C MET A 298 -9.02 -31.27 14.45
N THR A 299 -9.71 -31.85 13.46
CA THR A 299 -9.26 -33.07 12.77
C THR A 299 -8.08 -32.75 11.84
N LEU A 300 -8.11 -31.61 11.14
CA LEU A 300 -6.98 -31.13 10.34
C LEU A 300 -5.77 -30.76 11.22
N ALA A 301 -5.98 -30.02 12.31
CA ALA A 301 -4.91 -29.68 13.26
C ALA A 301 -4.26 -30.92 13.90
N LYS A 302 -5.04 -31.95 14.24
CA LYS A 302 -4.51 -33.25 14.72
C LYS A 302 -3.67 -34.01 13.70
N ARG A 303 -3.81 -33.72 12.40
CA ARG A 303 -2.94 -34.24 11.32
C ARG A 303 -1.66 -33.43 11.14
N GLY A 304 -1.44 -32.39 11.94
CA GLY A 304 -0.28 -31.49 11.83
C GLY A 304 -0.40 -30.42 10.75
N ILE A 305 -1.59 -30.20 10.16
CA ILE A 305 -1.76 -29.20 9.10
C ILE A 305 -1.58 -27.80 9.70
N SER A 306 -0.49 -27.12 9.34
CA SER A 306 0.04 -25.93 10.02
C SER A 306 -0.94 -24.76 10.05
N TRP A 307 -1.68 -24.54 8.96
CA TRP A 307 -2.72 -23.51 8.90
C TRP A 307 -3.89 -23.82 9.85
N ALA A 308 -4.26 -25.09 9.99
CA ALA A 308 -5.33 -25.53 10.88
C ALA A 308 -4.89 -25.53 12.35
N GLU A 309 -3.64 -25.91 12.65
CA GLU A 309 -3.05 -25.72 13.99
C GLU A 309 -3.08 -24.24 14.41
N ARG A 310 -2.74 -23.33 13.49
CA ARG A 310 -2.83 -21.88 13.72
C ARG A 310 -4.26 -21.44 14.03
N ASP A 311 -5.25 -21.87 13.26
CA ASP A 311 -6.64 -21.43 13.46
C ASP A 311 -7.33 -22.09 14.65
N VAL A 312 -6.98 -23.33 15.02
CA VAL A 312 -7.34 -23.90 16.33
C VAL A 312 -6.74 -23.05 17.45
N GLY A 313 -5.45 -22.74 17.36
CA GLY A 313 -4.74 -21.97 18.39
C GLY A 313 -5.37 -20.60 18.64
N ARG A 314 -5.63 -19.87 17.55
CA ARG A 314 -6.30 -18.58 17.53
C ARG A 314 -7.74 -18.66 18.08
N SER A 315 -8.52 -19.64 17.63
CA SER A 315 -9.92 -19.79 18.03
C SER A 315 -10.06 -20.19 19.51
N MET A 316 -9.18 -21.05 20.02
CA MET A 316 -9.08 -21.35 21.45
C MET A 316 -8.63 -20.14 22.28
N ILE A 317 -7.70 -19.32 21.79
CA ILE A 317 -7.25 -18.12 22.51
C ILE A 317 -8.39 -17.10 22.69
N TYR A 318 -9.19 -16.87 21.65
CA TYR A 318 -10.24 -15.84 21.68
C TYR A 318 -11.63 -16.36 22.08
N GLY A 319 -11.87 -17.67 22.04
CA GLY A 319 -13.16 -18.30 22.33
C GLY A 319 -14.20 -18.00 21.24
N ARG A 320 -13.96 -18.49 20.02
CA ARG A 320 -14.77 -18.23 18.81
C ARG A 320 -14.89 -19.47 17.93
N GLY A 321 -15.89 -19.53 17.05
CA GLY A 321 -16.02 -20.60 16.04
C GLY A 321 -16.15 -21.98 16.69
N GLY A 322 -17.10 -22.14 17.61
CA GLY A 322 -17.31 -23.37 18.39
C GLY A 322 -16.31 -23.61 19.53
N PHE A 323 -15.16 -22.93 19.56
CA PHE A 323 -14.14 -23.15 20.58
C PHE A 323 -14.41 -22.41 21.89
N GLN A 324 -14.37 -23.14 23.00
CA GLN A 324 -14.32 -22.56 24.34
C GLN A 324 -12.96 -21.92 24.63
N LYS A 325 -12.97 -20.76 25.31
CA LYS A 325 -11.77 -19.94 25.54
C LYS A 325 -10.75 -20.64 26.44
N GLN A 326 -9.61 -21.02 25.87
CA GLN A 326 -8.56 -21.84 26.47
C GLN A 326 -7.17 -21.31 26.06
N GLU A 327 -6.82 -20.12 26.54
CA GLU A 327 -5.60 -19.37 26.16
C GLU A 327 -4.30 -20.20 26.22
N LYS A 328 -4.14 -21.07 27.22
CA LYS A 328 -2.97 -21.96 27.34
C LYS A 328 -2.92 -23.01 26.23
N ALA A 329 -4.01 -23.73 26.00
CA ALA A 329 -4.07 -24.76 24.96
C ALA A 329 -3.91 -24.15 23.56
N GLY A 330 -4.54 -23.00 23.32
CA GLY A 330 -4.42 -22.28 22.06
C GLY A 330 -3.00 -21.78 21.78
N LEU A 331 -2.26 -21.34 22.80
CA LEU A 331 -0.85 -20.98 22.63
C LEU A 331 0.03 -22.17 22.24
N GLU A 332 -0.20 -23.36 22.81
CA GLU A 332 0.56 -24.55 22.41
C GLU A 332 0.26 -24.96 20.95
N TRP A 333 -0.96 -24.79 20.46
CA TRP A 333 -1.27 -24.98 19.04
C TRP A 333 -0.60 -23.92 18.13
N LEU A 334 -0.59 -22.63 18.51
CA LEU A 334 0.17 -21.61 17.78
C LEU A 334 1.68 -21.90 17.74
N LYS A 335 2.24 -22.42 18.84
CA LYS A 335 3.65 -22.84 18.91
C LYS A 335 3.96 -24.00 17.97
N LYS A 336 3.08 -25.00 17.85
CA LYS A 336 3.28 -26.10 16.89
C LYS A 336 3.31 -25.60 15.46
N ALA A 337 2.32 -24.82 15.05
CA ALA A 337 2.29 -24.20 13.71
C ALA A 337 3.56 -23.36 13.46
N SER A 338 4.00 -22.59 14.46
CA SER A 338 5.23 -21.79 14.39
C SER A 338 6.53 -22.61 14.39
N ALA A 339 6.51 -23.85 14.89
CA ALA A 339 7.64 -24.78 14.83
C ALA A 339 7.73 -25.49 13.47
N GLN A 340 6.67 -25.42 12.65
CA GLN A 340 6.70 -25.72 11.21
C GLN A 340 7.06 -24.46 10.38
N ASP A 341 7.52 -23.39 11.04
CA ASP A 341 7.76 -22.07 10.45
C ASP A 341 6.58 -21.45 9.69
N PHE A 342 5.34 -21.86 10.02
CA PHE A 342 4.13 -21.32 9.37
C PHE A 342 4.00 -19.80 9.63
N PRO A 343 4.13 -18.93 8.60
CA PRO A 343 4.43 -17.51 8.83
C PRO A 343 3.30 -16.73 9.53
N ALA A 344 2.03 -17.10 9.29
CA ALA A 344 0.91 -16.49 9.98
C ALA A 344 0.88 -16.83 11.49
N ALA A 345 1.36 -18.00 11.89
CA ALA A 345 1.48 -18.35 13.32
C ALA A 345 2.63 -17.59 13.99
N LEU A 346 3.77 -17.44 13.31
CA LEU A 346 4.89 -16.60 13.76
C LEU A 346 4.44 -15.14 13.98
N SER A 347 3.63 -14.59 13.06
CA SER A 347 3.04 -13.25 13.20
C SER A 347 2.07 -13.14 14.39
N GLU A 348 1.16 -14.10 14.58
CA GLU A 348 0.24 -14.06 15.73
C GLU A 348 1.00 -14.23 17.06
N LEU A 349 2.06 -15.06 17.12
CA LEU A 349 2.95 -15.13 18.28
C LEU A 349 3.73 -13.82 18.54
N SER A 350 4.11 -13.09 17.49
CA SER A 350 4.69 -11.74 17.62
C SER A 350 3.72 -10.77 18.29
N GLU A 351 2.46 -10.70 17.81
CA GLU A 351 1.43 -9.85 18.40
C GLU A 351 1.15 -10.22 19.87
N LEU A 352 1.15 -11.51 20.20
CA LEU A 352 1.01 -12.00 21.58
C LEU A 352 2.21 -11.62 22.47
N HIS A 353 3.44 -11.61 21.96
CA HIS A 353 4.61 -11.15 22.71
C HIS A 353 4.68 -9.60 22.82
N ARG A 354 4.16 -8.86 21.84
CA ARG A 354 4.11 -7.38 21.82
C ARG A 354 3.10 -6.85 22.85
N HIS A 355 1.88 -7.37 22.80
CA HIS A 355 0.80 -6.92 23.69
C HIS A 355 0.76 -7.66 25.04
N GLY A 356 1.29 -8.89 25.08
CA GLY A 356 1.24 -9.76 26.25
C GLY A 356 -0.15 -10.33 26.51
N MET A 357 -0.20 -11.49 27.15
CA MET A 357 -1.43 -12.18 27.55
C MET A 357 -1.32 -12.54 29.03
N LYS A 358 -2.06 -11.81 29.89
CA LYS A 358 -1.90 -11.82 31.37
C LYS A 358 -1.81 -13.21 32.02
N SER A 359 -2.44 -14.20 31.42
CA SER A 359 -2.59 -15.60 31.85
C SER A 359 -1.51 -16.56 31.33
N VAL A 360 -0.76 -16.20 30.27
CA VAL A 360 0.15 -17.14 29.56
C VAL A 360 1.44 -16.50 29.01
N VAL A 361 1.40 -15.29 28.44
CA VAL A 361 2.52 -14.67 27.71
C VAL A 361 2.95 -13.36 28.35
N ARG A 362 4.22 -13.26 28.77
CA ARG A 362 4.82 -11.99 29.18
C ARG A 362 5.19 -11.15 27.96
N LYS A 363 5.04 -9.81 28.10
CA LYS A 363 5.53 -8.86 27.09
C LYS A 363 7.04 -9.02 26.87
N SER A 364 7.45 -9.04 25.61
CA SER A 364 8.85 -8.97 25.17
C SER A 364 8.88 -8.36 23.77
N GLN A 365 9.44 -7.15 23.66
CA GLN A 365 9.53 -6.42 22.39
C GLN A 365 10.55 -7.06 21.45
N GLU A 366 11.72 -7.41 21.99
CA GLU A 366 12.78 -8.19 21.34
C GLU A 366 12.22 -9.47 20.67
N LYS A 367 11.54 -10.33 21.42
CA LYS A 367 10.97 -11.58 20.87
C LYS A 367 9.81 -11.35 19.91
N ALA A 368 9.02 -10.29 20.11
CA ALA A 368 8.00 -9.90 19.13
C ALA A 368 8.64 -9.47 17.80
N ASN A 369 9.77 -8.76 17.84
CA ASN A 369 10.49 -8.33 16.64
C ASN A 369 11.22 -9.49 15.95
N GLU A 370 11.84 -10.41 16.71
CA GLU A 370 12.42 -11.67 16.21
C GLU A 370 11.39 -12.47 15.39
N LEU A 371 10.21 -12.73 15.97
CA LEU A 371 9.13 -13.48 15.33
C LEU A 371 8.51 -12.73 14.15
N LEU A 372 8.41 -11.39 14.22
CA LEU A 372 7.92 -10.56 13.11
C LEU A 372 8.88 -10.58 11.92
N LEU A 373 10.19 -10.44 12.18
CA LEU A 373 11.23 -10.55 11.16
C LEU A 373 11.24 -11.94 10.51
N LYS A 374 11.09 -13.02 11.29
CA LYS A 374 11.01 -14.37 10.73
C LYS A 374 9.76 -14.54 9.85
N ALA A 375 8.59 -14.12 10.32
CA ALA A 375 7.35 -14.17 9.53
C ALA A 375 7.46 -13.35 8.23
N ALA A 376 8.07 -12.17 8.28
CA ALA A 376 8.25 -11.30 7.12
C ALA A 376 9.25 -11.87 6.11
N ASN A 377 10.38 -12.41 6.56
CA ASN A 377 11.39 -13.01 5.68
C ASN A 377 10.92 -14.33 5.06
N LEU A 378 9.95 -15.01 5.67
CA LEU A 378 9.21 -16.13 5.07
C LEU A 378 8.03 -15.68 4.18
N GLY A 379 8.02 -14.41 3.75
CA GLY A 379 7.07 -13.91 2.76
C GLY A 379 5.67 -13.58 3.26
N TYR A 380 5.43 -13.47 4.57
CA TYR A 380 4.07 -13.13 5.04
C TYR A 380 3.75 -11.65 4.76
N ALA A 381 2.73 -11.39 3.94
CA ALA A 381 2.40 -10.04 3.50
C ALA A 381 2.06 -9.10 4.66
N LYS A 382 1.25 -9.57 5.64
CA LYS A 382 0.93 -8.82 6.86
C LYS A 382 2.17 -8.49 7.70
N ALA A 383 3.13 -9.41 7.82
CA ALA A 383 4.36 -9.14 8.58
C ALA A 383 5.25 -8.12 7.87
N ASN A 384 5.35 -8.18 6.53
CA ASN A 384 6.08 -7.17 5.76
C ASN A 384 5.40 -5.79 5.82
N SER A 385 4.06 -5.68 5.76
CA SER A 385 3.37 -4.39 5.91
C SER A 385 3.50 -3.82 7.33
N MET A 386 3.54 -4.68 8.36
CA MET A 386 3.85 -4.28 9.74
C MET A 386 5.29 -3.78 9.88
N LEU A 387 6.30 -4.50 9.35
CA LEU A 387 7.70 -4.03 9.35
C LEU A 387 7.86 -2.71 8.60
N ALA A 388 7.21 -2.56 7.44
CA ALA A 388 7.22 -1.30 6.69
C ALA A 388 6.71 -0.13 7.55
N SER A 389 5.66 -0.36 8.33
CA SER A 389 5.15 0.62 9.30
C SER A 389 6.12 0.90 10.45
N CYS A 390 6.87 -0.09 10.93
CA CYS A 390 7.90 0.11 11.96
C CYS A 390 9.08 0.95 11.41
N TYR A 391 9.64 0.56 10.26
CA TYR A 391 10.76 1.26 9.62
C TYR A 391 10.41 2.66 9.13
N LEU A 392 9.18 2.92 8.65
CA LEU A 392 8.78 4.25 8.19
C LEU A 392 8.73 5.28 9.33
N ASN A 393 8.34 4.83 10.53
CA ASN A 393 8.13 5.68 11.70
C ASN A 393 9.33 5.69 12.67
N GLY A 394 10.20 4.68 12.64
CA GLY A 394 11.23 4.48 13.66
C GLY A 394 10.61 4.04 14.99
N ALA A 395 9.72 3.05 14.93
CA ALA A 395 8.88 2.60 16.05
C ALA A 395 9.18 1.15 16.47
N ASP A 396 8.72 0.78 17.67
CA ASP A 396 8.78 -0.61 18.16
C ASP A 396 10.20 -1.22 18.17
N ASP A 397 11.19 -0.42 18.59
CA ASP A 397 12.64 -0.73 18.61
C ASP A 397 13.30 -0.91 17.22
N PHE A 398 12.62 -0.57 16.12
CA PHE A 398 13.24 -0.43 14.80
C PHE A 398 13.70 1.01 14.56
N GLU A 399 14.90 1.20 13.99
CA GLU A 399 15.37 2.51 13.55
C GLU A 399 14.64 2.97 12.27
N LYS A 400 14.50 4.29 12.06
CA LYS A 400 13.79 4.82 10.89
C LYS A 400 14.60 4.60 9.61
N ASN A 401 14.02 3.87 8.66
CA ASN A 401 14.59 3.59 7.34
C ASN A 401 13.49 3.66 6.28
N ALA A 402 13.56 4.65 5.38
CA ALA A 402 12.55 4.86 4.34
C ALA A 402 12.67 3.84 3.20
N ASP A 403 13.89 3.41 2.85
CA ASP A 403 14.15 2.48 1.75
C ASP A 403 13.69 1.06 2.11
N GLU A 404 14.01 0.60 3.33
CA GLU A 404 13.51 -0.67 3.85
C GLU A 404 11.98 -0.64 4.03
N ALA A 405 11.40 0.51 4.43
CA ALA A 405 9.95 0.65 4.49
C ALA A 405 9.28 0.53 3.12
N TYR A 406 9.86 1.18 2.09
CA TYR A 406 9.38 1.09 0.72
C TYR A 406 9.54 -0.33 0.15
N PHE A 407 10.68 -0.98 0.39
CA PHE A 407 10.94 -2.37 0.00
C PHE A 407 9.93 -3.33 0.65
N ARG A 408 9.76 -3.27 1.97
CA ARG A 408 8.82 -4.14 2.71
C ARG A 408 7.36 -3.90 2.32
N ALA A 409 6.96 -2.65 2.07
CA ALA A 409 5.61 -2.35 1.56
C ALA A 409 5.42 -2.85 0.12
N SER A 410 6.45 -2.75 -0.73
CA SER A 410 6.44 -3.27 -2.10
C SER A 410 6.28 -4.79 -2.13
N VAL A 411 7.08 -5.50 -1.34
CA VAL A 411 6.98 -6.97 -1.19
C VAL A 411 5.62 -7.38 -0.65
N ALA A 412 5.12 -6.71 0.40
CA ALA A 412 3.80 -6.97 0.96
C ALA A 412 2.67 -6.80 -0.08
N PHE A 413 2.73 -5.76 -0.92
CA PHE A 413 1.73 -5.51 -1.95
C PHE A 413 1.88 -6.41 -3.19
N ALA A 414 3.10 -6.84 -3.53
CA ALA A 414 3.35 -7.80 -4.59
C ALA A 414 2.76 -9.18 -4.25
N LEU A 415 2.83 -9.57 -2.98
CA LEU A 415 2.27 -10.82 -2.45
C LEU A 415 0.78 -10.74 -2.12
N ASP A 416 0.29 -9.54 -1.77
CA ASP A 416 -1.09 -9.27 -1.41
C ASP A 416 -1.50 -7.87 -1.91
N ASN A 417 -2.07 -7.82 -3.11
CA ASN A 417 -2.51 -6.56 -3.73
C ASN A 417 -3.84 -6.01 -3.15
N GLU A 418 -4.41 -6.68 -2.15
CA GLU A 418 -5.56 -6.20 -1.37
C GLU A 418 -5.15 -5.69 0.03
N ASN A 419 -3.89 -5.91 0.46
CA ASN A 419 -3.34 -5.45 1.73
C ASN A 419 -3.40 -3.91 1.87
N GLY A 420 -4.37 -3.43 2.65
CA GLY A 420 -4.64 -2.00 2.82
C GLY A 420 -3.54 -1.26 3.58
N GLN A 421 -2.76 -1.93 4.44
CA GLN A 421 -1.63 -1.30 5.13
C GLN A 421 -0.45 -1.07 4.18
N ALA A 422 -0.11 -2.06 3.36
CA ALA A 422 0.94 -1.94 2.34
C ALA A 422 0.57 -0.84 1.34
N ALA A 423 -0.68 -0.87 0.84
CA ALA A 423 -1.21 0.17 -0.04
C ALA A 423 -1.26 1.56 0.66
N PHE A 424 -1.57 1.65 1.95
CA PHE A 424 -1.53 2.93 2.67
C PHE A 424 -0.13 3.54 2.71
N ILE A 425 0.90 2.71 2.92
CA ILE A 425 2.30 3.11 2.96
C ILE A 425 2.81 3.51 1.57
N LEU A 426 2.57 2.67 0.54
CA LEU A 426 2.94 2.99 -0.85
C LEU A 426 2.26 4.26 -1.34
N GLY A 427 0.97 4.45 -1.03
CA GLY A 427 0.22 5.67 -1.37
C GLY A 427 0.84 6.93 -0.77
N GLY A 428 1.32 6.85 0.47
CA GLY A 428 2.04 7.96 1.13
C GLY A 428 3.41 8.22 0.52
N LEU A 429 4.15 7.17 0.17
CA LEU A 429 5.49 7.28 -0.42
C LEU A 429 5.45 7.84 -1.85
N HIS A 430 4.52 7.41 -2.71
CA HIS A 430 4.37 8.02 -4.05
C HIS A 430 3.74 9.43 -4.02
N TYR A 431 3.16 9.85 -2.90
CA TYR A 431 2.65 11.20 -2.69
C TYR A 431 3.73 12.17 -2.15
N ASP A 432 4.73 11.67 -1.41
CA ASP A 432 5.89 12.45 -0.96
C ASP A 432 6.90 12.65 -2.11
N LYS A 433 7.40 13.89 -2.24
CA LYS A 433 8.40 14.27 -3.26
C LYS A 433 9.83 13.85 -2.91
N HIS A 434 10.04 13.27 -1.73
CA HIS A 434 11.36 12.81 -1.26
C HIS A 434 11.67 11.35 -1.64
N VAL A 435 10.75 10.64 -2.29
CA VAL A 435 10.93 9.28 -2.83
C VAL A 435 11.39 9.38 -4.30
N PRO A 436 12.22 8.45 -4.84
CA PRO A 436 12.86 8.64 -6.16
C PRO A 436 11.92 8.90 -7.36
N GLU A 437 10.72 8.32 -7.35
CA GLU A 437 9.72 8.46 -8.42
C GLU A 437 8.33 8.78 -7.82
N PRO A 438 8.04 10.05 -7.50
CA PRO A 438 6.75 10.46 -6.96
C PRO A 438 5.69 10.49 -8.06
N SER A 439 4.52 9.91 -7.78
CA SER A 439 3.45 9.75 -8.76
C SER A 439 2.09 9.94 -8.12
N LEU A 440 1.45 11.07 -8.43
CA LEU A 440 0.08 11.39 -7.98
C LEU A 440 -0.93 10.32 -8.41
N TYR A 441 -0.68 9.66 -9.54
CA TYR A 441 -1.46 8.54 -10.05
C TYR A 441 -1.36 7.31 -9.13
N LEU A 442 -0.15 6.90 -8.76
CA LEU A 442 0.08 5.78 -7.84
C LEU A 442 -0.38 6.12 -6.42
N GLY A 443 -0.14 7.35 -5.95
CA GLY A 443 -0.66 7.84 -4.67
C GLY A 443 -2.19 7.74 -4.57
N CYS A 444 -2.90 8.15 -5.63
CA CYS A 444 -4.36 7.96 -5.71
C CYS A 444 -4.77 6.48 -5.76
N TYR A 445 -4.09 5.65 -6.54
CA TYR A 445 -4.38 4.23 -6.71
C TYR A 445 -4.23 3.45 -5.40
N PHE A 446 -3.06 3.54 -4.77
CA PHE A 446 -2.75 2.81 -3.54
C PHE A 446 -3.61 3.28 -2.36
N TRP A 447 -3.82 4.59 -2.19
CA TRP A 447 -4.76 5.07 -1.16
C TRP A 447 -6.22 4.72 -1.46
N ASN A 448 -6.62 4.57 -2.72
CA ASN A 448 -7.95 4.07 -3.06
C ASN A 448 -8.14 2.60 -2.60
N ILE A 449 -7.16 1.73 -2.86
CA ILE A 449 -7.16 0.35 -2.37
C ILE A 449 -7.25 0.33 -0.84
N ALA A 450 -6.41 1.11 -0.15
CA ALA A 450 -6.43 1.24 1.30
C ALA A 450 -7.78 1.73 1.89
N THR A 451 -8.70 2.26 1.07
CA THR A 451 -10.04 2.62 1.55
C THR A 451 -10.97 1.42 1.79
N SER A 452 -10.62 0.20 1.37
CA SER A 452 -11.39 -1.02 1.66
C SER A 452 -11.38 -1.36 3.15
N GLU A 453 -10.22 -1.30 3.79
CA GLU A 453 -9.98 -1.62 5.21
C GLU A 453 -10.05 -0.38 6.13
N ASP A 454 -10.42 0.79 5.59
CA ASP A 454 -10.34 2.07 6.30
C ASP A 454 -11.38 2.18 7.43
N THR A 455 -10.91 1.88 8.64
CA THR A 455 -11.63 1.98 9.92
C THR A 455 -11.42 3.31 10.64
N THR A 456 -10.54 4.18 10.13
CA THR A 456 -10.15 5.44 10.81
C THR A 456 -10.57 6.70 10.06
N GLY A 457 -10.92 6.55 8.79
CA GLY A 457 -11.11 7.63 7.84
C GLY A 457 -9.80 8.17 7.24
N ALA A 458 -8.62 7.70 7.68
CA ALA A 458 -7.34 8.23 7.21
C ALA A 458 -7.12 7.96 5.71
N ALA A 459 -7.32 6.73 5.23
CA ALA A 459 -7.14 6.42 3.82
C ALA A 459 -8.15 7.18 2.94
N SER A 460 -9.41 7.29 3.41
CA SER A 460 -10.46 8.07 2.72
C SER A 460 -10.17 9.59 2.72
N TYR A 461 -9.44 10.11 3.72
CA TYR A 461 -8.94 11.49 3.73
C TYR A 461 -7.84 11.69 2.70
N PHE A 462 -6.77 10.88 2.81
CA PHE A 462 -5.58 11.01 1.97
C PHE A 462 -5.87 10.73 0.50
N TYR A 463 -6.73 9.75 0.18
CA TYR A 463 -7.25 9.56 -1.18
C TYR A 463 -8.03 10.79 -1.68
N GLY A 464 -8.89 11.38 -0.84
CA GLY A 464 -9.59 12.63 -1.18
C GLY A 464 -8.66 13.81 -1.44
N GLN A 465 -7.57 13.91 -0.68
CA GLN A 465 -6.52 14.93 -0.82
C GLN A 465 -5.68 14.70 -2.09
N ALA A 466 -5.26 13.47 -2.38
CA ALA A 466 -4.54 13.11 -3.59
C ALA A 466 -5.40 13.35 -4.84
N LEU A 467 -6.68 12.97 -4.80
CA LEU A 467 -7.64 13.20 -5.88
C LEU A 467 -7.88 14.69 -6.16
N HIS A 468 -7.85 15.54 -5.11
CA HIS A 468 -7.87 16.99 -5.26
C HIS A 468 -6.61 17.52 -5.96
N ILE A 469 -5.43 17.05 -5.58
CA ILE A 469 -4.16 17.49 -6.18
C ILE A 469 -4.00 16.99 -7.62
N LEU A 470 -4.36 15.74 -7.90
CA LEU A 470 -4.41 15.19 -9.26
C LEU A 470 -5.43 15.93 -10.14
N ALA A 471 -6.59 16.31 -9.59
CA ALA A 471 -7.55 17.15 -10.32
C ALA A 471 -7.02 18.56 -10.61
N ASN A 472 -6.24 19.15 -9.70
CA ASN A 472 -5.58 20.44 -9.94
C ASN A 472 -4.49 20.32 -11.02
N TYR A 473 -3.70 19.24 -11.00
CA TYR A 473 -2.69 18.92 -12.02
C TYR A 473 -3.31 18.76 -13.42
N LEU A 474 -4.28 17.84 -13.55
CA LEU A 474 -4.92 17.52 -14.85
C LEU A 474 -5.69 18.68 -15.49
N ASN A 475 -6.20 19.64 -14.71
CA ASN A 475 -7.04 20.73 -15.19
C ASN A 475 -6.38 22.12 -15.07
N GLY A 476 -5.05 22.21 -14.82
CA GLY A 476 -4.35 23.49 -14.68
C GLY A 476 -4.93 24.40 -13.58
N GLY A 477 -5.44 23.81 -12.49
CA GLY A 477 -6.15 24.53 -11.42
C GLY A 477 -7.61 24.91 -11.73
N GLN A 478 -8.13 24.67 -12.95
CA GLN A 478 -9.52 24.97 -13.32
C GLN A 478 -10.52 23.87 -12.89
N VAL A 479 -10.68 23.69 -11.58
CA VAL A 479 -11.57 22.67 -10.96
C VAL A 479 -13.07 22.81 -11.31
N LEU A 480 -13.45 23.86 -12.05
CA LEU A 480 -14.84 24.31 -12.21
C LEU A 480 -15.47 24.08 -13.59
N GLN A 481 -14.81 23.32 -14.48
CA GLN A 481 -15.40 22.87 -15.75
C GLN A 481 -16.50 21.79 -15.52
N PRO A 482 -17.74 21.97 -16.01
CA PRO A 482 -18.79 20.95 -15.91
C PRO A 482 -18.44 19.67 -16.69
N GLY A 483 -18.63 18.50 -16.09
CA GLY A 483 -18.33 17.21 -16.74
C GLY A 483 -16.88 16.73 -16.57
N ALA A 484 -16.01 17.52 -15.92
CA ALA A 484 -14.69 17.11 -15.46
C ALA A 484 -14.53 17.20 -13.93
N ASN A 485 -15.49 17.82 -13.22
CA ASN A 485 -15.32 18.32 -11.86
C ASN A 485 -15.16 17.19 -10.81
N ALA A 486 -13.95 17.06 -10.26
CA ALA A 486 -13.62 16.05 -9.25
C ALA A 486 -14.17 16.35 -7.85
N MET A 487 -14.61 17.58 -7.54
CA MET A 487 -15.09 17.95 -6.20
C MET A 487 -16.26 17.08 -5.76
N THR A 488 -17.11 16.59 -6.68
CA THR A 488 -18.21 15.68 -6.34
C THR A 488 -17.74 14.37 -5.73
N ALA A 489 -16.59 13.84 -6.16
CA ALA A 489 -15.96 12.65 -5.60
C ALA A 489 -15.16 12.98 -4.33
N ILE A 490 -14.36 14.05 -4.34
CA ILE A 490 -13.57 14.51 -3.18
C ILE A 490 -14.49 14.75 -1.97
N PHE A 491 -15.66 15.37 -2.18
CA PHE A 491 -16.68 15.55 -1.15
C PHE A 491 -17.33 14.26 -0.64
N LEU A 492 -17.32 13.17 -1.42
CA LEU A 492 -17.82 11.87 -0.97
C LEU A 492 -16.78 11.19 -0.06
N TRP A 493 -15.52 11.17 -0.49
CA TRP A 493 -14.42 10.53 0.25
C TRP A 493 -14.08 11.25 1.55
N LEU A 494 -14.03 12.58 1.55
CA LEU A 494 -13.86 13.37 2.78
C LEU A 494 -15.06 13.22 3.73
N ARG A 495 -16.28 12.95 3.23
CA ARG A 495 -17.43 12.65 4.10
C ARG A 495 -17.34 11.26 4.70
N LYS A 496 -17.01 10.21 3.93
CA LYS A 496 -16.69 8.88 4.49
C LYS A 496 -15.64 8.99 5.59
N SER A 497 -14.56 9.73 5.32
CA SER A 497 -13.48 10.00 6.29
C SER A 497 -13.96 10.68 7.57
N ARG A 498 -14.75 11.77 7.46
CA ARG A 498 -15.39 12.44 8.60
C ARG A 498 -16.30 11.49 9.37
N ASP A 499 -17.10 10.70 8.67
CA ASP A 499 -18.13 9.82 9.27
C ASP A 499 -17.48 8.61 9.99
N LEU A 500 -16.22 8.30 9.69
CA LEU A 500 -15.32 7.41 10.45
C LEU A 500 -14.56 8.13 11.59
N GLY A 501 -14.74 9.45 11.76
CA GLY A 501 -14.20 10.25 12.86
C GLY A 501 -12.89 11.01 12.57
N TYR A 502 -12.36 10.97 11.33
CA TYR A 502 -11.10 11.65 11.00
C TYR A 502 -11.23 13.18 11.09
N LYS A 503 -10.35 13.82 11.87
CA LYS A 503 -10.52 15.24 12.24
C LYS A 503 -10.19 16.20 11.10
N ASP A 504 -9.09 15.95 10.38
CA ASP A 504 -8.61 16.87 9.36
C ASP A 504 -9.57 16.91 8.15
N ALA A 505 -10.35 15.84 7.95
CA ALA A 505 -11.45 15.76 7.00
C ALA A 505 -12.61 16.71 7.35
N MET A 506 -12.94 16.90 8.64
CA MET A 506 -13.92 17.91 9.06
C MET A 506 -13.46 19.32 8.69
N GLU A 507 -12.18 19.62 8.89
CA GLU A 507 -11.63 20.93 8.54
C GLU A 507 -11.57 21.15 7.02
N MET A 508 -11.12 20.16 6.25
CA MET A 508 -11.05 20.24 4.80
C MET A 508 -12.45 20.37 4.18
N LEU A 509 -13.43 19.59 4.66
CA LEU A 509 -14.84 19.77 4.30
C LEU A 509 -15.32 21.18 4.62
N LYS A 510 -15.10 21.69 5.84
CA LYS A 510 -15.54 23.04 6.21
C LYS A 510 -14.94 24.11 5.29
N LYS A 511 -13.64 24.02 4.98
CA LYS A 511 -12.95 24.90 4.02
C LYS A 511 -13.61 24.83 2.63
N PHE A 512 -13.84 23.63 2.10
CA PHE A 512 -14.48 23.45 0.80
C PHE A 512 -15.97 23.83 0.76
N GLU A 513 -16.73 23.66 1.85
CA GLU A 513 -18.14 24.08 1.93
C GLU A 513 -18.25 25.61 2.05
N THR A 514 -17.35 26.29 2.76
CA THR A 514 -17.28 27.76 2.76
C THR A 514 -16.93 28.31 1.37
N ILE A 515 -15.97 27.71 0.66
CA ILE A 515 -15.61 28.07 -0.72
C ILE A 515 -16.78 27.80 -1.67
N GLY A 516 -17.39 26.62 -1.61
CA GLY A 516 -18.49 26.24 -2.50
C GLY A 516 -19.79 27.03 -2.27
N GLN A 517 -20.00 27.58 -1.07
CA GLN A 517 -21.14 28.45 -0.77
C GLN A 517 -20.96 29.88 -1.29
N SER A 518 -19.73 30.35 -1.51
CA SER A 518 -19.47 31.76 -1.84
C SER A 518 -19.70 32.14 -3.30
N TYR A 519 -19.86 31.17 -4.22
CA TYR A 519 -20.17 31.41 -5.63
C TYR A 519 -21.15 30.38 -6.22
N CYS A 520 -21.92 30.78 -7.23
CA CYS A 520 -22.78 29.87 -7.97
C CYS A 520 -21.94 29.00 -8.91
N ALA A 521 -22.00 27.67 -8.76
CA ALA A 521 -21.22 26.74 -9.57
C ALA A 521 -21.48 26.85 -11.10
N ASN A 522 -22.65 27.33 -11.50
CA ASN A 522 -23.01 27.61 -12.90
C ASN A 522 -22.44 28.96 -13.36
N CYS A 523 -23.10 30.08 -13.02
CA CYS A 523 -22.82 31.42 -13.54
C CYS A 523 -21.75 32.20 -12.77
N LYS A 524 -21.06 31.58 -11.81
CA LYS A 524 -19.97 32.12 -10.98
C LYS A 524 -20.32 33.35 -10.12
N LYS A 525 -21.57 33.87 -10.17
CA LYS A 525 -22.07 34.95 -9.30
C LYS A 525 -21.73 34.68 -7.83
N GLY A 526 -21.01 35.61 -7.21
CA GLY A 526 -20.73 35.57 -5.76
C GLY A 526 -22.01 35.70 -4.93
N ALA A 527 -22.00 35.06 -3.75
CA ALA A 527 -23.05 35.22 -2.74
C ALA A 527 -22.92 36.58 -2.04
N GLN A 528 -24.01 37.32 -1.94
CA GLN A 528 -24.08 38.53 -1.13
C GLN A 528 -24.19 38.19 0.37
N ALA A 529 -23.96 39.17 1.25
CA ALA A 529 -24.03 38.97 2.70
C ALA A 529 -25.40 38.41 3.13
N GLY A 530 -25.42 37.20 3.67
CA GLY A 530 -26.65 36.48 4.06
C GLY A 530 -27.36 35.70 2.94
N GLU A 531 -26.94 35.83 1.68
CA GLU A 531 -27.52 35.08 0.55
C GLU A 531 -27.15 33.59 0.64
N ARG A 532 -28.15 32.71 0.67
CA ARG A 532 -27.94 31.24 0.78
C ARG A 532 -28.25 30.54 -0.55
N PHE A 533 -27.22 30.08 -1.22
CA PHE A 533 -27.36 29.32 -2.47
C PHE A 533 -27.89 27.90 -2.25
N LYS A 534 -28.69 27.43 -3.22
CA LYS A 534 -29.33 26.11 -3.22
C LYS A 534 -28.31 25.02 -3.53
N GLN A 535 -28.07 24.14 -2.58
CA GLN A 535 -27.14 23.01 -2.74
C GLN A 535 -27.74 21.92 -3.64
N CYS A 536 -26.90 21.21 -4.41
CA CYS A 536 -27.32 20.00 -5.12
C CYS A 536 -27.71 18.89 -4.12
N SER A 537 -28.96 18.45 -4.13
CA SER A 537 -29.51 17.50 -3.16
C SER A 537 -28.83 16.13 -3.16
N LYS A 538 -28.30 15.67 -4.32
CA LYS A 538 -27.65 14.36 -4.45
C LYS A 538 -26.21 14.35 -3.93
N CYS A 539 -25.28 15.08 -4.57
CA CYS A 539 -23.86 15.05 -4.17
C CYS A 539 -23.51 16.02 -3.03
N LYS A 540 -24.37 17.02 -2.75
CA LYS A 540 -24.13 18.06 -1.76
C LYS A 540 -22.78 18.80 -1.94
N ALA A 541 -22.27 18.87 -3.17
CA ALA A 541 -20.92 19.34 -3.50
C ALA A 541 -20.89 20.53 -4.48
N GLN A 542 -22.05 21.05 -4.87
CA GLN A 542 -22.20 22.28 -5.66
C GLN A 542 -23.41 23.08 -5.19
N TRP A 543 -23.36 24.41 -5.36
CA TRP A 543 -24.38 25.36 -4.91
C TRP A 543 -24.78 26.31 -6.06
N TYR A 544 -26.05 26.74 -6.08
CA TYR A 544 -26.62 27.55 -7.16
C TYR A 544 -27.48 28.71 -6.64
N CYS A 545 -27.34 29.89 -7.25
CA CYS A 545 -28.18 31.05 -6.92
C CYS A 545 -29.66 30.87 -7.30
N SER A 546 -29.97 30.00 -8.26
CA SER A 546 -31.34 29.78 -8.75
C SER A 546 -31.58 28.35 -9.23
N LYS A 547 -32.87 27.96 -9.32
CA LYS A 547 -33.29 26.68 -9.94
C LYS A 547 -32.94 26.63 -11.43
N LYS A 548 -32.95 27.77 -12.12
CA LYS A 548 -32.51 27.90 -13.52
C LYS A 548 -31.04 27.48 -13.66
N CYS A 549 -30.16 28.10 -12.89
CA CYS A 549 -28.72 27.80 -12.88
C CYS A 549 -28.40 26.35 -12.45
N GLN A 550 -29.19 25.75 -11.56
CA GLN A 550 -29.07 24.33 -11.22
C GLN A 550 -29.41 23.43 -12.42
N VAL A 551 -30.50 23.72 -13.16
CA VAL A 551 -30.92 22.94 -14.34
C VAL A 551 -29.95 23.11 -15.51
N GLU A 552 -29.42 24.32 -15.71
CA GLU A 552 -28.37 24.61 -16.68
C GLU A 552 -27.10 23.81 -16.39
N SER A 553 -26.56 23.90 -15.18
CA SER A 553 -25.36 23.15 -14.76
C SER A 553 -25.55 21.64 -14.85
N TRP A 554 -26.74 21.14 -14.48
CA TRP A 554 -27.12 19.72 -14.61
C TRP A 554 -27.06 19.23 -16.06
N ARG A 555 -27.48 20.05 -17.02
CA ARG A 555 -27.39 19.75 -18.46
C ARG A 555 -25.96 19.90 -18.99
N ALA A 556 -25.25 20.96 -18.58
CA ALA A 556 -23.91 21.31 -19.06
C ALA A 556 -22.83 20.28 -18.66
N GLY A 557 -23.00 19.57 -17.54
CA GLY A 557 -22.10 18.47 -17.19
C GLY A 557 -22.30 17.90 -15.79
N HIS A 558 -22.91 18.63 -14.85
CA HIS A 558 -22.99 18.19 -13.45
C HIS A 558 -23.74 16.86 -13.27
N LYS A 559 -24.67 16.49 -14.17
CA LYS A 559 -25.31 15.16 -14.19
C LYS A 559 -24.30 14.01 -14.36
N LYS A 560 -23.18 14.23 -15.07
CA LYS A 560 -22.06 13.27 -15.17
C LYS A 560 -21.25 13.26 -13.88
N ASP A 561 -20.76 14.42 -13.43
CA ASP A 561 -19.93 14.54 -12.21
C ASP A 561 -20.64 13.93 -10.97
N CYS A 562 -21.95 14.18 -10.84
CA CYS A 562 -22.83 13.69 -9.78
C CYS A 562 -23.21 12.20 -9.92
N LYS A 563 -22.83 11.54 -11.03
CA LYS A 563 -22.83 10.07 -11.19
C LYS A 563 -21.43 9.49 -10.99
N ARG A 564 -20.39 10.07 -11.61
CA ARG A 564 -18.99 9.62 -11.52
C ARG A 564 -18.49 9.57 -10.07
N ALA A 565 -18.98 10.48 -9.22
CA ALA A 565 -18.68 10.51 -7.79
C ALA A 565 -19.00 9.23 -7.00
N SER A 566 -19.93 8.37 -7.45
CA SER A 566 -20.25 7.10 -6.78
C SER A 566 -19.48 5.90 -7.33
N ILE A 567 -18.46 6.13 -8.17
CA ILE A 567 -17.53 5.08 -8.60
C ILE A 567 -16.46 4.94 -7.52
N MET A 568 -16.37 3.75 -6.94
CA MET A 568 -15.53 3.51 -5.75
C MET A 568 -14.08 3.15 -6.09
N LYS A 569 -13.83 2.51 -7.23
CA LYS A 569 -12.48 2.20 -7.74
C LYS A 569 -11.89 3.38 -8.49
N PHE A 570 -10.61 3.65 -8.28
CA PHE A 570 -9.89 4.74 -8.93
C PHE A 570 -9.72 4.52 -10.44
N GLU A 571 -9.48 3.28 -10.88
CA GLU A 571 -9.33 3.00 -12.32
C GLU A 571 -10.64 3.25 -13.07
N ASP A 572 -11.76 2.75 -12.54
CA ASP A 572 -13.09 2.97 -13.09
C ASP A 572 -13.47 4.46 -13.07
N TYR A 573 -13.04 5.20 -12.03
CA TYR A 573 -13.30 6.63 -11.90
C TYR A 573 -12.54 7.45 -12.96
N LEU A 574 -11.27 7.14 -13.24
CA LEU A 574 -10.47 7.78 -14.29
C LEU A 574 -10.99 7.44 -15.70
N ASN A 575 -11.48 6.23 -15.92
CA ASN A 575 -11.95 5.76 -17.23
C ASN A 575 -13.41 6.19 -17.56
N ALA A 576 -14.13 6.83 -16.64
CA ALA A 576 -15.52 7.23 -16.83
C ALA A 576 -15.72 8.50 -17.70
N LYS A 577 -16.72 8.44 -18.59
CA LYS A 577 -17.01 9.42 -19.67
C LYS A 577 -17.95 10.58 -19.30
#